data_AF-A0A9D1YMN2-F1
#
_entry.id   AF-A0A9D1YMN2-F1
#
_cell.length_a   1.000
_cell.length_b   1.000
_cell.length_c   1.000
_cell.angle_alpha   90.00
_cell.angle_beta   90.00
_cell.angle_gamma   90.00
#
_symmetry.space_group_name_H-M   'P 1'
#
loop_
_entity.id
_entity.type
_entity.pdbx_description
1 polymer ?
#
loop_
_entity_poly.entity_id
_entity_poly.type
_entity_poly.pdbx_seq_one_letter_code
_entity_poly.pdbx_strand_id
1 'polypeptide(L)'
;MLPEGELQSAVCQAGLAFAGISAGLLVSGGVFTVLLSVGLAPRFAGVTHTGNRIFLYEEMVVFGTLFGNVLSVFEKPITALRQTAWPSGIVGRLLDASAVCLPAAFGLFAGIFVGCLALAIAEMLDSIPVFARRISFRRGLGIAILCVAVGKLMGSLYYFLGGF
;
A
#
# COMPACT_ATOMS: atom_id res chain seq x y z
N MET A 1 -5.06 -45.62 -13.89
CA MET A 1 -6.16 -44.90 -13.20
C MET A 1 -5.51 -44.05 -12.13
N LEU A 2 -5.05 -42.86 -12.50
CA LEU A 2 -4.52 -41.88 -11.54
C LEU A 2 -5.71 -41.14 -10.90
N PRO A 3 -5.67 -40.87 -9.60
CA PRO A 3 -6.81 -40.40 -8.82
C PRO A 3 -7.20 -38.97 -9.21
N GLU A 4 -8.46 -38.79 -9.63
CA GLU A 4 -9.10 -37.50 -9.97
C GLU A 4 -8.89 -36.41 -8.90
N GLY A 5 -8.61 -36.78 -7.65
CA GLY A 5 -8.33 -35.87 -6.54
C GLY A 5 -6.98 -35.14 -6.58
N GLU A 6 -5.93 -35.70 -7.19
CA GLU A 6 -4.63 -35.01 -7.33
C GLU A 6 -4.63 -34.01 -8.50
N LEU A 7 -5.38 -34.29 -9.56
CA LEU A 7 -5.55 -33.36 -10.67
C LEU A 7 -6.30 -32.11 -10.20
N GLN A 8 -7.35 -32.27 -9.39
CA GLN A 8 -8.17 -31.17 -8.90
C GLN A 8 -7.41 -30.27 -7.90
N SER A 9 -6.54 -30.83 -7.06
CA SER A 9 -5.69 -30.05 -6.15
C SER A 9 -4.60 -29.28 -6.89
N ALA A 10 -3.98 -29.89 -7.91
CA ALA A 10 -2.99 -29.25 -8.76
C ALA A 10 -3.58 -28.06 -9.55
N VAL A 11 -4.80 -28.22 -10.10
CA VAL A 11 -5.49 -27.14 -10.81
C VAL A 11 -5.86 -25.99 -9.87
N CYS A 12 -6.34 -26.29 -8.66
CA CYS A 12 -6.61 -25.25 -7.65
C CYS A 12 -5.34 -24.51 -7.22
N GLN A 13 -4.21 -25.21 -7.01
CA GLN A 13 -2.93 -24.56 -6.67
C GLN A 13 -2.41 -23.69 -7.81
N ALA A 14 -2.50 -24.16 -9.05
CA ALA A 14 -2.10 -23.37 -10.22
C ALA A 14 -2.96 -22.11 -10.36
N GLY A 15 -4.28 -22.22 -10.15
CA GLY A 15 -5.19 -21.08 -10.16
C GLY A 15 -4.87 -20.06 -9.07
N LEU A 16 -4.62 -20.52 -7.84
CA LEU A 16 -4.21 -19.66 -6.72
C LEU A 16 -2.86 -18.99 -6.98
N ALA A 17 -1.89 -19.71 -7.56
CA ALA A 17 -0.59 -19.14 -7.92
C ALA A 17 -0.72 -18.04 -8.97
N PHE A 18 -1.53 -18.26 -10.01
CA PHE A 18 -1.76 -17.26 -11.05
C PHE A 18 -2.50 -16.01 -10.51
N ALA A 19 -3.53 -16.22 -9.70
CA ALA A 19 -4.24 -15.14 -9.02
C ALA A 19 -3.30 -14.36 -8.08
N GLY A 20 -2.41 -15.05 -7.37
CA GLY A 20 -1.42 -14.42 -6.50
C GLY A 20 -0.40 -13.57 -7.26
N ILE A 21 0.16 -14.09 -8.36
CA ILE A 21 1.13 -13.36 -9.19
C ILE A 21 0.48 -12.13 -9.83
N SER A 22 -0.72 -12.28 -10.41
CA SER A 22 -1.42 -11.16 -11.05
C SER A 22 -1.81 -10.06 -10.05
N ALA A 23 -2.33 -10.43 -8.87
CA ALA A 23 -2.60 -9.49 -7.80
C ALA A 23 -1.32 -8.80 -7.31
N GLY A 24 -0.22 -9.54 -7.15
CA GLY A 24 1.08 -8.98 -6.74
C GLY A 24 1.62 -7.94 -7.72
N LEU A 25 1.57 -8.24 -9.03
CA LEU A 25 1.98 -7.32 -10.09
C LEU A 25 1.10 -6.05 -10.11
N LEU A 26 -0.21 -6.19 -9.99
CA LEU A 26 -1.14 -5.07 -9.93
C LEU A 26 -0.88 -4.16 -8.73
N VAL A 27 -0.69 -4.74 -7.54
CA VAL A 27 -0.43 -3.98 -6.31
C VAL A 27 0.93 -3.29 -6.39
N SER A 28 1.99 -3.97 -6.86
CA SER A 28 3.33 -3.38 -7.00
C SER A 28 3.32 -2.21 -7.98
N GLY A 29 2.72 -2.38 -9.16
CA GLY A 29 2.59 -1.32 -10.16
C GLY A 29 1.77 -0.13 -9.64
N GLY A 30 0.69 -0.39 -8.92
CA GLY A 30 -0.16 0.65 -8.32
C GLY A 30 0.59 1.48 -7.28
N VAL A 31 1.24 0.84 -6.31
CA VAL A 31 2.00 1.53 -5.25
C VAL A 31 3.16 2.33 -5.85
N PHE A 32 3.92 1.75 -6.79
CA PHE A 32 5.04 2.43 -7.44
C PHE A 32 4.58 3.65 -8.25
N THR A 33 3.49 3.51 -9.02
CA THR A 33 2.91 4.62 -9.79
C THR A 33 2.42 5.74 -8.88
N VAL A 34 1.79 5.42 -7.75
CA VAL A 34 1.33 6.43 -6.79
C VAL A 34 2.52 7.18 -6.18
N LEU A 35 3.58 6.48 -5.79
CA LEU A 35 4.77 7.11 -5.19
C LEU A 35 5.49 8.08 -6.13
N LEU A 36 5.56 7.75 -7.42
CA LEU A 36 6.19 8.61 -8.43
C LEU A 36 5.28 9.76 -8.87
N SER A 37 3.99 9.51 -9.10
CA SER A 37 3.03 10.53 -9.55
C SER A 37 2.76 11.61 -8.51
N VAL A 38 2.70 11.22 -7.24
CA VAL A 38 2.61 12.15 -6.11
C VAL A 38 3.94 12.89 -5.88
N GLY A 39 5.03 12.41 -6.48
CA GLY A 39 6.32 13.06 -6.42
C GLY A 39 7.05 12.86 -5.08
N LEU A 40 6.72 11.82 -4.32
CA LEU A 40 7.34 11.58 -3.01
C LEU A 40 8.85 11.31 -3.12
N ALA A 41 9.27 10.43 -4.05
CA ALA A 41 10.68 10.16 -4.32
C ALA A 41 11.46 11.38 -4.86
N PRO A 42 11.01 12.10 -5.90
CA PRO A 42 11.73 13.28 -6.39
C PRO A 42 11.72 14.44 -5.38
N ARG A 43 10.73 14.55 -4.50
CA ARG A 43 10.69 15.57 -3.44
C ARG A 43 11.77 15.33 -2.38
N PHE A 44 11.99 14.08 -1.96
CA PHE A 44 13.11 13.75 -1.08
C PHE A 44 14.46 14.01 -1.76
N ALA A 45 14.61 13.61 -3.02
CA ALA A 45 15.82 13.88 -3.80
C ALA A 45 16.08 15.39 -3.99
N GLY A 46 15.02 16.20 -4.07
CA GLY A 46 15.09 17.66 -4.14
C GLY A 46 15.55 18.32 -2.84
N VAL A 47 15.04 17.86 -1.69
CA VAL A 47 15.43 18.38 -0.36
C VAL A 47 16.88 18.05 -0.02
N THR A 48 17.37 16.87 -0.40
CA THR A 48 18.76 16.45 -0.15
C THR A 48 19.75 16.94 -1.20
N HIS A 49 19.32 17.80 -2.14
CA HIS A 49 20.12 18.26 -3.28
C HIS A 49 20.74 17.10 -4.09
N THR A 50 20.11 15.93 -4.08
CA THR A 50 20.61 14.69 -4.71
C THR A 50 19.62 14.20 -5.79
N GLY A 51 19.16 15.12 -6.64
CA GLY A 51 18.25 14.82 -7.75
C GLY A 51 18.82 13.81 -8.79
N ASN A 52 20.14 13.63 -8.82
CA ASN A 52 20.79 12.69 -9.72
C ASN A 52 20.75 11.23 -9.25
N ARG A 53 20.17 10.95 -8.07
CA ARG A 53 20.11 9.60 -7.48
C ARG A 53 18.68 9.19 -7.08
N ILE A 54 17.67 9.57 -7.87
CA ILE A 54 16.27 9.22 -7.61
C ILE A 54 16.07 7.70 -7.49
N PHE A 55 16.75 6.91 -8.34
CA PHE A 55 16.72 5.45 -8.29
C PHE A 55 17.11 4.86 -6.93
N LEU A 56 18.06 5.47 -6.20
CA LEU A 56 18.44 4.98 -4.87
C LEU A 56 17.29 5.15 -3.86
N TYR A 57 16.52 6.22 -3.98
CA TYR A 57 15.34 6.42 -3.12
C TYR A 57 14.25 5.40 -3.42
N GLU A 58 14.04 5.08 -4.69
CA GLU A 58 13.10 4.04 -5.12
C GLU A 58 13.51 2.65 -4.60
N GLU A 59 14.78 2.28 -4.72
CA GLU A 59 15.28 1.00 -4.23
C GLU A 59 15.18 0.89 -2.70
N MET A 60 15.39 1.98 -1.96
CA MET A 60 15.19 1.98 -0.50
C MET A 60 13.72 1.76 -0.12
N VAL A 61 12.77 2.29 -0.90
CA VAL A 61 11.34 2.01 -0.70
C VAL A 61 11.02 0.56 -1.01
N VAL A 62 11.53 0.02 -2.14
CA VAL A 62 11.36 -1.40 -2.48
C VAL A 62 11.93 -2.29 -1.38
N PHE A 63 13.14 -2.02 -0.91
CA PHE A 63 13.76 -2.75 0.19
C PHE A 63 12.95 -2.67 1.48
N GLY A 64 12.42 -1.49 1.83
CA GLY A 64 11.53 -1.31 2.98
C GLY A 64 10.24 -2.12 2.87
N THR A 65 9.62 -2.17 1.68
CA THR A 65 8.40 -2.98 1.46
C THR A 65 8.68 -4.48 1.51
N LEU A 66 9.81 -4.94 0.96
CA LEU A 66 10.23 -6.34 1.05
C LEU A 66 10.50 -6.74 2.51
N PHE A 67 11.22 -5.90 3.25
CA PHE A 67 11.50 -6.13 4.66
C PHE A 67 10.22 -6.16 5.50
N GLY A 68 9.30 -5.21 5.29
CA GLY A 68 8.00 -5.19 5.95
C GLY A 68 7.13 -6.40 5.61
N ASN A 69 7.16 -6.87 4.36
CA ASN A 69 6.42 -8.05 3.93
C ASN A 69 6.94 -9.32 4.61
N VAL A 70 8.26 -9.49 4.68
CA VAL A 70 8.91 -10.58 5.41
C VAL A 70 8.48 -10.54 6.88
N LEU A 71 8.57 -9.39 7.54
CA LEU A 71 8.14 -9.27 8.94
C LEU A 71 6.67 -9.66 9.14
N SER A 72 5.77 -9.19 8.26
CA SER A 72 4.33 -9.45 8.35
C SER A 72 3.98 -10.93 8.13
N VAL A 73 4.65 -11.61 7.19
CA VAL A 73 4.40 -13.04 6.91
C VAL A 73 4.89 -13.94 8.05
N PHE A 74 6.00 -13.59 8.70
CA PHE A 74 6.61 -14.43 9.74
C PHE A 74 6.11 -14.14 11.18
N GLU A 75 5.11 -13.26 11.39
CA GLU A 75 4.62 -12.91 12.74
C GLU A 75 4.11 -14.12 13.55
N LYS A 76 3.39 -15.05 12.89
CA LYS A 76 2.80 -16.25 13.54
C LYS A 76 3.86 -17.26 14.00
N PRO A 77 4.82 -17.71 13.17
CA PRO A 77 5.87 -18.62 13.62
C PRO A 77 6.82 -17.97 14.64
N ILE A 78 7.11 -16.66 14.51
CA ILE A 78 7.98 -15.95 15.46
C ILE A 78 7.34 -15.87 16.85
N THR A 79 6.03 -15.57 16.91
CA THR A 79 5.28 -15.52 18.17
C THR A 79 5.10 -16.90 18.81
N ALA A 80 4.89 -17.94 17.99
CA ALA A 80 4.77 -19.33 18.48
C ALA A 80 6.09 -19.90 19.03
N LEU A 81 7.22 -19.59 18.38
CA LEU A 81 8.55 -19.94 18.88
C LEU A 81 8.89 -19.18 20.17
N ARG A 82 8.49 -17.89 20.27
CA ARG A 82 8.69 -17.06 21.47
C ARG A 82 7.96 -17.62 22.70
N GLN A 83 6.72 -18.10 22.54
CA GLN A 83 5.93 -18.66 23.64
C GLN A 83 6.45 -20.02 24.12
N THR A 84 7.05 -20.82 23.24
CA THR A 84 7.53 -22.17 23.56
C THR A 84 8.96 -22.17 24.12
N ALA A 85 9.80 -21.21 23.74
CA ALA A 85 11.22 -21.22 24.06
C ALA A 85 11.61 -20.57 25.41
N TRP A 86 10.78 -19.70 26.02
CA TRP A 86 11.27 -18.91 27.16
C TRP A 86 10.22 -18.48 28.20
N PRO A 87 10.01 -19.26 29.29
CA PRO A 87 9.20 -18.85 30.43
C PRO A 87 10.01 -17.97 31.41
N SER A 88 9.45 -16.79 31.71
CA SER A 88 9.57 -16.05 32.99
C SER A 88 10.96 -15.89 33.63
N GLY A 89 11.79 -15.02 33.04
CA GLY A 89 12.98 -14.45 33.67
C GLY A 89 13.17 -12.97 33.31
N ILE A 90 14.18 -12.28 33.88
CA ILE A 90 14.53 -10.88 33.53
C ILE A 90 14.72 -10.70 32.01
N VAL A 91 15.23 -11.74 31.34
CA VAL A 91 15.41 -11.80 29.88
C VAL A 91 14.07 -11.78 29.13
N GLY A 92 13.01 -12.37 29.68
CA GLY A 92 11.67 -12.33 29.11
C GLY A 92 11.10 -10.90 29.10
N ARG A 93 11.28 -10.13 30.19
CA ARG A 93 10.81 -8.74 30.26
C ARG A 93 11.57 -7.81 29.30
N LEU A 94 12.85 -8.06 29.04
CA LEU A 94 13.64 -7.32 28.03
C LEU A 94 13.19 -7.65 26.60
N LEU A 95 12.83 -8.91 26.32
CA LEU A 95 12.27 -9.31 25.03
C LEU A 95 10.84 -8.80 24.84
N ASP A 96 10.02 -8.73 25.88
CA ASP A 96 8.69 -8.13 25.81
C ASP A 96 8.79 -6.62 25.55
N ALA A 97 9.77 -5.95 26.17
CA ALA A 97 10.07 -4.55 25.89
C ALA A 97 10.51 -4.36 24.42
N SER A 98 11.42 -5.20 23.90
CA SER A 98 11.84 -5.10 22.50
C SER A 98 10.71 -5.47 21.51
N ALA A 99 9.79 -6.35 21.90
CA ALA A 99 8.60 -6.71 21.14
C ALA A 99 7.56 -5.58 21.06
N VAL A 100 7.55 -4.63 22.01
CA VAL A 100 6.72 -3.41 21.94
C VAL A 100 7.46 -2.29 21.20
N CYS A 101 8.78 -2.18 21.40
CA CYS A 101 9.60 -1.15 20.75
C CYS A 101 9.67 -1.30 19.23
N LEU A 102 9.75 -2.54 18.70
CA LEU A 102 9.85 -2.77 17.25
C LEU A 102 8.59 -2.32 16.47
N PRO A 103 7.37 -2.73 16.85
CA PRO A 103 6.14 -2.26 16.22
C PRO A 103 5.90 -0.76 16.45
N ALA A 104 6.29 -0.22 17.61
CA ALA A 104 6.20 1.22 17.87
C ALA A 104 7.12 2.03 16.93
N ALA A 105 8.36 1.58 16.73
CA ALA A 105 9.27 2.19 15.77
C ALA A 105 8.73 2.06 14.34
N PHE A 106 8.26 0.88 13.95
CA PHE A 106 7.65 0.66 12.63
C PHE A 106 6.43 1.57 12.41
N GLY A 107 5.57 1.73 13.42
CA GLY A 107 4.44 2.64 13.39
C GLY A 107 4.84 4.10 13.25
N LEU A 108 5.92 4.54 13.91
CA LEU A 108 6.46 5.88 13.75
C LEU A 108 6.98 6.13 12.32
N PHE A 109 7.78 5.21 11.78
CA PHE A 109 8.31 5.31 10.42
C PHE A 109 7.18 5.28 9.37
N ALA A 110 6.20 4.38 9.53
CA ALA A 110 5.02 4.33 8.69
C ALA A 110 4.21 5.64 8.78
N GLY A 111 4.07 6.21 9.97
CA GLY A 111 3.40 7.49 10.19
C GLY A 111 4.09 8.66 9.47
N ILE A 112 5.42 8.75 9.56
CA ILE A 112 6.19 9.77 8.84
C ILE A 112 6.01 9.60 7.33
N PHE A 113 6.10 8.37 6.83
CA PHE A 113 5.92 8.06 5.41
C PHE A 113 4.51 8.45 4.90
N VAL A 114 3.45 8.04 5.61
CA VAL A 114 2.07 8.37 5.26
C VAL A 114 1.82 9.89 5.38
N GLY A 115 2.42 10.56 6.37
CA GLY A 115 2.36 12.01 6.52
C GLY A 115 3.01 12.75 5.34
N CYS A 116 4.17 12.27 4.87
CA CYS A 116 4.82 12.81 3.68
C CYS A 116 3.99 12.56 2.42
N LEU A 117 3.39 11.37 2.28
CA LEU A 117 2.48 11.05 1.17
C LEU A 117 1.27 11.98 1.18
N ALA A 118 0.63 12.19 2.33
CA ALA A 118 -0.51 13.08 2.48
C ALA A 118 -0.16 14.53 2.14
N LEU A 119 0.98 15.04 2.61
CA LEU A 119 1.47 16.38 2.30
C LEU A 119 1.76 16.54 0.80
N ALA A 120 2.37 15.54 0.17
CA ALA A 120 2.67 15.57 -1.25
C ALA A 120 1.39 15.51 -2.10
N ILE A 121 0.39 14.71 -1.69
CA ILE A 121 -0.94 14.73 -2.31
C ILE A 121 -1.58 16.11 -2.13
N ALA A 122 -1.51 16.71 -0.94
CA ALA A 122 -2.08 18.03 -0.69
C ALA A 122 -1.47 19.11 -1.61
N GLU A 123 -0.15 19.08 -1.79
CA GLU A 123 0.58 19.97 -2.71
C GLU A 123 0.13 19.77 -4.18
N MET A 124 -0.08 18.52 -4.59
CA MET A 124 -0.63 18.21 -5.92
C MET A 124 -2.10 18.64 -6.07
N LEU A 125 -2.92 18.45 -5.04
CA LEU A 125 -4.34 18.80 -5.04
C LEU A 125 -4.57 20.31 -5.16
N ASP A 126 -3.71 21.14 -4.53
CA ASP A 126 -3.82 22.59 -4.62
C ASP A 126 -3.54 23.13 -6.05
N SER A 127 -2.81 22.36 -6.85
CA SER A 127 -2.60 22.69 -8.27
C SER A 127 -3.84 22.42 -9.14
N ILE A 128 -4.75 21.52 -8.76
CA ILE A 128 -5.96 21.16 -9.52
C ILE A 128 -6.87 22.38 -9.77
N PRO A 129 -7.27 23.20 -8.77
CA PRO A 129 -8.10 24.37 -9.02
C PRO A 129 -7.39 25.44 -9.86
N VAL A 130 -6.05 25.50 -9.83
CA VAL A 130 -5.26 26.38 -10.69
C VAL A 130 -5.29 25.89 -12.14
N PHE A 131 -5.09 24.60 -12.37
CA PHE A 131 -5.23 23.97 -13.69
C PHE A 131 -6.65 24.12 -14.25
N ALA A 132 -7.68 23.89 -13.44
CA ALA A 132 -9.08 24.05 -13.83
C ALA A 132 -9.40 25.47 -14.30
N ARG A 133 -8.77 26.49 -13.69
CA ARG A 133 -8.87 27.90 -14.13
C ARG A 133 -8.11 28.16 -15.42
N ARG A 134 -6.89 27.64 -15.59
CA ARG A 134 -6.05 27.85 -16.78
C ARG A 134 -6.59 27.19 -18.04
N ILE A 135 -7.24 26.03 -17.91
CA ILE A 135 -7.89 25.34 -19.03
C ILE A 135 -9.21 26.01 -19.45
N SER A 136 -9.62 27.13 -18.82
CA SER A 136 -10.88 27.83 -19.10
C SER A 136 -12.05 26.85 -19.19
N PHE A 137 -12.20 25.98 -18.20
CA PHE A 137 -13.32 25.05 -18.08
C PHE A 137 -14.60 25.76 -17.59
N ARG A 138 -14.85 27.00 -18.07
CA ARG A 138 -15.95 27.88 -17.64
C ARG A 138 -17.33 27.26 -17.84
N ARG A 139 -17.47 26.27 -18.73
CA ARG A 139 -18.74 25.55 -19.00
C ARG A 139 -18.73 24.07 -18.62
N GLY A 140 -17.57 23.45 -18.41
CA GLY A 140 -17.49 22.00 -18.19
C GLY A 140 -17.46 21.56 -16.73
N LEU A 141 -17.16 22.46 -15.78
CA LEU A 141 -17.09 22.11 -14.36
C LEU A 141 -18.44 21.60 -13.83
N GLY A 142 -19.54 22.21 -14.27
CA GLY A 142 -20.90 21.74 -13.96
C GLY A 142 -21.17 20.34 -14.51
N ILE A 143 -20.69 20.03 -15.72
CA ILE A 143 -20.85 18.70 -16.34
C ILE A 143 -20.01 17.66 -15.58
N ALA A 144 -18.80 18.01 -15.14
CA ALA A 144 -17.96 17.12 -14.33
C ALA A 144 -18.64 16.79 -12.98
N ILE A 145 -19.18 17.79 -12.29
CA ILE A 145 -19.90 17.60 -11.02
C ILE A 145 -21.19 16.79 -11.26
N LEU A 146 -21.90 17.05 -12.36
CA LEU A 146 -23.10 16.29 -12.74
C LEU A 146 -22.77 14.81 -13.00
N CYS A 147 -21.69 14.51 -13.73
CA CYS A 147 -21.25 13.14 -13.95
C CYS A 147 -20.92 12.42 -12.63
N VAL A 148 -20.25 13.10 -11.69
CA VAL A 148 -19.97 12.54 -10.36
C VAL A 148 -21.26 12.29 -9.58
N ALA A 149 -22.22 13.22 -9.63
CA ALA A 149 -23.52 13.08 -8.97
C ALA A 149 -24.33 11.91 -9.55
N VAL A 150 -24.39 11.81 -10.89
CA VAL A 150 -25.06 10.70 -11.59
C VAL A 150 -24.39 9.37 -11.30
N GLY A 151 -23.04 9.32 -11.25
CA GLY A 151 -22.31 8.11 -10.89
C GLY A 151 -22.63 7.62 -9.47
N LYS A 152 -22.67 8.53 -8.49
CA LYS A 152 -23.11 8.19 -7.12
C LYS A 152 -24.57 7.75 -7.06
N LEU A 153 -25.44 8.42 -7.82
CA LEU A 153 -26.86 8.07 -7.89
C LEU A 153 -27.06 6.67 -8.49
N MET A 154 -26.39 6.36 -9.61
CA MET A 154 -26.42 5.04 -10.23
C MET A 154 -25.82 3.95 -9.33
N GLY A 155 -24.71 4.23 -8.64
CA GLY A 155 -24.12 3.29 -7.68
C GLY A 155 -25.04 2.98 -6.50
N SER A 156 -25.71 4.00 -5.96
CA SER A 156 -26.72 3.85 -4.90
C SER A 156 -27.96 3.07 -5.39
N LEU A 157 -28.42 3.35 -6.61
CA LEU A 157 -29.56 2.65 -7.21
C LEU A 157 -29.23 1.17 -7.48
N TYR A 158 -28.02 0.88 -7.98
CA TYR A 158 -27.54 -0.48 -8.19
C TYR A 158 -27.41 -1.23 -6.86
N TYR A 159 -26.89 -0.59 -5.81
CA TYR A 159 -26.84 -1.15 -4.47
C TYR A 159 -28.24 -1.54 -3.97
N PHE A 160 -29.24 -0.69 -4.19
CA PHE A 160 -30.62 -0.94 -3.73
C PHE A 160 -31.41 -1.95 -4.59
N LEU A 161 -31.20 -1.99 -5.92
CA LEU A 161 -31.83 -2.99 -6.80
C LEU A 161 -31.13 -4.35 -6.80
N GLY A 162 -29.83 -4.37 -6.45
CA GLY A 162 -29.03 -5.59 -6.36
C GLY A 162 -29.40 -6.52 -5.21
N GLY A 163 -30.31 -6.10 -4.31
CA GLY A 163 -30.86 -6.96 -3.26
C GLY A 163 -29.85 -7.40 -2.20
N PHE A 164 -28.98 -6.48 -1.76
CA PHE A 164 -28.14 -6.62 -0.57
C PHE A 164 -28.53 -5.59 0.49
#